data_AF-A0A1A8IE85-F1
#
_entry.id   AF-A0A1A8IE85-F1
#
_cell.length_a   1.000
_cell.length_b   1.000
_cell.length_c   1.000
_cell.angle_alpha   90.00
_cell.angle_beta   90.00
_cell.angle_gamma   90.00
#
_symmetry.space_group_name_H-M   'P 1'
#
loop_
_entity.id
_entity.type
_entity.pdbx_description
1 polymer ?
#
loop_
_entity_poly.entity_id
_entity_poly.type
_entity_poly.pdbx_seq_one_letter_code
_entity_poly.pdbx_strand_id
1 'polypeptide(L)' 'MEAKLLDQEGRARRDNIRVYGIPEEAEGNDTPGFLEKVLMESLDFPLDTALRIERAHRALAPKPTNSVGKPGR' A
#
# COMPACT_ATOMS: atom_id res chain seq x y z
N MET A 1 10.82 20.05 -21.54
CA MET A 1 9.73 20.17 -20.55
C MET A 1 9.43 18.83 -19.88
N GLU A 2 9.53 17.71 -20.61
CA GLU A 2 9.23 16.35 -20.11
C GLU A 2 10.08 15.89 -18.91
N ALA A 3 11.38 16.18 -18.91
CA ALA A 3 12.26 15.79 -17.79
C ALA A 3 11.82 16.40 -16.44
N LYS A 4 11.23 17.60 -16.45
CA LYS A 4 10.74 18.28 -15.25
C LYS A 4 9.47 17.63 -14.71
N LEU A 5 8.58 17.17 -15.59
CA LEU A 5 7.38 16.41 -15.21
C LEU A 5 7.73 15.04 -14.64
N LEU A 6 8.60 14.30 -15.33
CA LEU A 6 9.04 12.97 -14.89
C LEU A 6 9.71 13.03 -13.51
N ASP A 7 10.53 14.07 -13.27
CA ASP A 7 11.21 14.30 -12.01
C ASP A 7 10.23 14.73 -10.88
N GLN A 8 9.19 15.51 -11.18
CA GLN A 8 8.11 15.80 -10.23
C GLN A 8 7.28 14.56 -9.89
N GLU A 9 6.91 13.77 -10.90
CA GLU A 9 6.13 12.54 -10.72
C GLU A 9 6.92 11.46 -9.98
N GLY A 10 8.23 11.36 -10.29
CA GLY A 10 9.18 10.53 -9.58
C GLY A 10 9.28 10.93 -8.11
N ARG A 11 9.47 12.22 -7.81
CA ARG A 11 9.48 12.72 -6.43
C ARG A 11 8.18 12.46 -5.68
N ALA A 12 7.04 12.72 -6.32
CA ALA A 12 5.72 12.47 -5.72
C ALA A 12 5.47 10.98 -5.40
N ARG A 13 6.19 10.07 -6.06
CA ARG A 13 6.11 8.62 -5.80
C ARG A 13 7.21 8.10 -4.89
N ARG A 14 8.26 8.88 -4.58
CA ARG A 14 9.37 8.43 -3.72
C ARG A 14 8.90 8.14 -2.30
N ASP A 15 7.91 8.87 -1.83
CA ASP A 15 7.37 8.71 -0.48
C ASP A 15 6.29 7.62 -0.41
N ASN A 16 5.95 6.98 -1.55
CA ASN A 16 4.96 5.93 -1.64
C ASN A 16 5.62 4.55 -1.65
N ILE A 17 5.25 3.70 -0.70
CA ILE A 17 5.64 2.28 -0.67
C ILE A 17 4.48 1.38 -1.09
N ARG A 18 4.80 0.19 -1.61
CA ARG A 18 3.83 -0.88 -1.88
C ARG A 18 4.12 -2.08 -1.01
N VAL A 19 3.12 -2.49 -0.23
CA VAL A 19 3.18 -3.67 0.64
C VAL A 19 2.42 -4.81 -0.02
N TYR A 20 3.01 -6.01 -0.03
CA TYR A 20 2.43 -7.23 -0.60
C TYR A 20 2.25 -8.28 0.49
N GLY A 21 1.34 -9.23 0.27
CA GLY A 21 1.10 -10.34 1.21
C GLY A 21 0.07 -10.06 2.30
N ILE A 22 -0.55 -8.88 2.31
CA ILE A 22 -1.68 -8.58 3.20
C ILE A 22 -2.95 -9.26 2.62
N PRO A 23 -3.66 -10.09 3.41
CA PRO A 23 -4.95 -10.63 3.00
C PRO A 23 -5.96 -9.52 2.73
N GLU A 24 -6.85 -9.74 1.77
CA GLU A 24 -7.93 -8.79 1.52
C GLU A 24 -8.85 -8.67 2.73
N GLU A 25 -9.31 -7.44 3.00
CA GLU A 25 -10.24 -7.11 4.11
C GLU A 25 -9.64 -7.24 5.52
N ALA A 26 -8.38 -7.67 5.66
CA ALA A 26 -7.68 -7.68 6.93
C ALA A 26 -7.51 -6.26 7.53
N GLU A 27 -7.48 -5.25 6.66
CA GLU A 27 -7.27 -3.85 7.04
C GLU A 27 -8.53 -3.21 7.70
N GLY A 28 -9.72 -3.80 7.52
CA GLY A 28 -10.97 -3.25 8.03
C GLY A 28 -11.32 -1.87 7.47
N ASN A 29 -11.83 -0.98 8.34
CA ASN A 29 -12.23 0.39 7.95
C ASN A 29 -11.10 1.42 8.14
N ASP A 30 -9.98 1.02 8.76
CA ASP A 30 -8.83 1.89 9.05
C ASP A 30 -7.54 1.30 8.48
N THR A 31 -7.39 1.46 7.16
CA THR A 31 -6.19 1.03 6.43
C THR A 31 -4.89 1.66 6.96
N PRO A 32 -4.82 2.98 7.25
CA PRO A 32 -3.57 3.57 7.73
C PRO A 32 -3.19 3.07 9.13
N GLY A 33 -4.11 3.00 10.10
CA GLY A 33 -3.80 2.48 11.43
C GLY A 33 -3.40 0.99 11.42
N PHE A 34 -4.04 0.19 10.55
CA PHE A 34 -3.64 -1.19 10.33
C PHE A 34 -2.19 -1.29 9.81
N LEU A 35 -1.84 -0.52 8.78
CA LEU A 35 -0.48 -0.54 8.23
C LEU A 35 0.56 0.00 9.21
N GLU A 36 0.21 1.00 10.00
CA GLU A 36 1.09 1.52 11.05
C GLU A 36 1.50 0.40 12.00
N LYS A 37 0.51 -0.35 12.52
CA LYS A 37 0.73 -1.48 13.41
C LYS A 37 1.55 -2.58 12.75
N VAL A 38 1.22 -2.97 11.52
CA VAL A 38 1.96 -4.03 10.78
C VAL A 38 3.42 -3.64 10.59
N LEU A 39 3.70 -2.38 10.22
CA LEU A 39 5.07 -1.90 10.03
C LEU A 39 5.82 -1.84 11.36
N MET A 40 5.20 -1.33 12.42
CA MET A 40 5.77 -1.31 13.78
C MET A 40 6.15 -2.71 14.26
N GLU A 41 5.25 -3.69 14.12
CA GLU A 41 5.46 -5.07 14.55
C GLU A 41 6.47 -5.82 13.67
N SER A 42 6.49 -5.58 12.35
CA SER A 42 7.33 -6.36 11.42
C SER A 42 8.77 -5.87 11.34
N LEU A 43 9.01 -4.58 11.61
CA LEU A 43 10.32 -3.94 11.47
C LEU A 43 10.97 -3.62 12.81
N ASP A 44 10.37 -4.05 13.92
CA ASP A 44 10.87 -3.88 15.30
C ASP A 44 11.21 -2.41 15.61
N PHE A 45 10.28 -1.51 15.27
CA PHE A 45 10.47 -0.09 15.55
C PHE A 45 10.48 0.18 17.06
N PRO A 46 11.28 1.15 17.54
CA PRO A 46 11.17 1.63 18.91
C PRO A 46 9.75 2.10 19.21
N LEU A 47 9.22 1.78 20.40
CA LEU A 47 7.85 2.17 20.81
C LEU A 47 7.56 3.67 20.72
N ASP A 48 8.59 4.52 20.78
CA ASP A 48 8.48 5.99 20.66
C ASP A 48 8.42 6.48 19.20
N THR A 49 8.50 5.58 18.22
CA THR A 49 8.49 5.94 16.81
C THR A 49 7.07 6.09 16.31
N ALA A 50 6.62 7.33 16.11
CA ALA A 50 5.35 7.61 15.47
C ALA A 50 5.48 7.61 13.93
N LEU A 51 4.90 6.61 13.27
CA LEU A 51 4.86 6.54 11.81
C LEU A 51 3.74 7.44 11.27
N ARG A 52 4.10 8.53 10.59
CA ARG A 52 3.12 9.45 10.00
C ARG A 52 2.73 8.99 8.60
N ILE A 53 1.66 8.22 8.50
CA ILE A 53 1.09 7.78 7.21
C ILE A 53 0.09 8.83 6.72
N GLU A 54 0.41 9.55 5.64
CA GLU A 54 -0.51 10.54 5.06
C GLU A 54 -1.74 9.89 4.40
N ARG A 55 -1.52 8.76 3.72
CA ARG A 55 -2.60 8.01 3.05
C ARG A 55 -2.22 6.54 2.89
N ALA A 56 -3.17 5.67 3.18
CA ALA A 56 -3.09 4.26 2.88
C ALA A 56 -4.32 3.82 2.11
N HIS A 57 -4.14 3.02 1.06
CA HIS A 57 -5.22 2.42 0.30
C HIS A 57 -4.74 1.17 -0.42
N ARG A 58 -5.67 0.26 -0.71
CA ARG A 58 -5.42 -0.84 -1.64
C ARG A 58 -5.14 -0.30 -3.04
N ALA A 59 -4.28 -0.99 -3.78
CA ALA A 59 -4.13 -0.74 -5.20
C ALA A 59 -5.51 -0.86 -5.89
N LEU A 60 -5.78 0.00 -6.87
CA LEU A 60 -7.04 0.08 -7.63
C LEU A 60 -7.33 -1.17 -8.52
N ALA A 61 -6.73 -2.31 -8.21
CA ALA A 61 -7.02 -3.57 -8.88
C ALA A 61 -8.34 -4.15 -8.35
N PRO A 62 -9.21 -4.68 -9.21
CA PRO A 62 -10.38 -5.40 -8.76
C PRO A 62 -9.96 -6.62 -7.93
N LYS A 63 -10.78 -6.95 -6.91
CA LYS A 63 -10.62 -8.14 -6.08
C LYS A 63 -10.40 -9.35 -7.01
N PRO A 64 -9.30 -10.11 -6.89
CA PRO A 64 -9.14 -11.31 -7.70
C PRO A 64 -10.32 -12.23 -7.41
N THR A 65 -11.15 -12.48 -8.42
CA THR A 65 -12.24 -13.42 -8.26
C THR A 65 -11.61 -14.80 -8.05
N ASN A 66 -11.96 -15.47 -6.96
CA ASN A 66 -11.50 -16.83 -6.67
C ASN A 66 -12.03 -17.88 -7.69
N SER A 67 -12.60 -17.44 -8.81
CA SER A 67 -12.86 -18.26 -9.96
C SER A 67 -11.54 -18.49 -10.71
N VAL A 68 -10.92 -19.63 -10.45
CA VAL A 68 -10.06 -20.34 -11.41
C VAL A 68 -10.55 -20.05 -12.83
N GLY A 69 -9.65 -19.55 -13.68
CA GLY A 69 -9.97 -19.05 -15.01
C GLY A 69 -10.89 -19.98 -15.79
N LYS A 70 -12.03 -19.46 -16.23
CA LYS A 70 -12.68 -20.01 -17.42
C LYS A 70 -11.85 -19.51 -18.61
N PRO A 71 -11.34 -20.41 -19.48
CA PRO A 71 -10.72 -19.96 -20.71
C PRO A 71 -11.81 -19.26 -21.54
N GLY A 72 -11.46 -18.09 -22.07
CA GLY A 72 -12.33 -17.31 -22.93
C GLY A 72 -12.80 -18.17 -24.11
N ARG A 73 -14.09 -18.06 -24.41
CA ARG A 73 -14.68 -18.62 -25.62
C ARG A 73 -14.29 -17.78 -26.83
#